data_AF-A0A9D6EIK6-F1
#
_entry.id   AF-A0A9D6EIK6-F1
#
_cell.length_a   1.000
_cell.length_b   1.000
_cell.length_c   1.000
_cell.angle_alpha   90.00
_cell.angle_beta   90.00
_cell.angle_gamma   90.00
#
_symmetry.space_group_name_H-M   'P 1'
#
loop_
_entity.id
_entity.type
_entity.pdbx_description
1 polymer ?
#
loop_
_entity_poly.entity_id
_entity_poly.type
_entity_poly.pdbx_seq_one_letter_code
_entity_poly.pdbx_strand_id
1 'polypeptide(L)'
;MLSLFKFKQNRGFSLVEMLVVIVIFLIITGIIVANYPQFKDQSALELMAQEMAVNIRTAQVLGTGTRVGSSGPAAARSYGVHFNSDNTNKFISFIGSNKEDGTFDEGDKIVEEYTLQGADITNFYDQSGDDLTGVFDITYRRPNPEARILHNNSNITGDSLTIKIKSKRGGDRCKQIRISINGQIAVIPGFQCQQ
;
A
#
# COMPACT_ATOMS: atom_id res chain seq x y z
N MET A 1 58.38 49.67 -27.46
CA MET A 1 57.86 48.70 -26.47
C MET A 1 56.51 48.19 -26.97
N LEU A 2 56.51 47.15 -27.82
CA LEU A 2 55.28 46.57 -28.39
C LEU A 2 55.13 45.16 -27.83
N SER A 3 54.26 45.03 -26.84
CA SER A 3 53.87 43.74 -26.26
C SER A 3 52.90 43.04 -27.21
N LEU A 4 53.37 41.99 -27.88
CA LEU A 4 52.54 41.06 -28.65
C LEU A 4 51.75 40.16 -27.68
N PHE A 5 50.45 40.41 -27.54
CA PHE A 5 49.51 39.49 -26.89
C PHE A 5 49.40 38.22 -27.73
N LYS A 6 50.04 37.13 -27.29
CA LYS A 6 49.88 35.79 -27.86
C LYS A 6 48.54 35.21 -27.37
N PHE A 7 47.51 35.21 -28.22
CA PHE A 7 46.30 34.43 -27.97
C PHE A 7 46.61 32.94 -28.12
N LYS A 8 46.44 32.18 -27.04
CA LYS A 8 46.53 30.72 -27.01
C LYS A 8 45.30 30.16 -27.74
N GLN A 9 45.49 29.43 -28.83
CA GLN A 9 44.39 28.72 -29.50
C GLN A 9 43.87 27.60 -28.59
N ASN A 10 42.69 27.80 -28.00
CA ASN A 10 41.88 26.71 -27.47
C ASN A 10 41.41 25.88 -28.68
N ARG A 11 41.87 24.62 -28.77
CA ARG A 11 41.36 23.68 -29.76
C ARG A 11 39.89 23.41 -29.44
N GLY A 12 38.99 23.79 -30.34
CA GLY A 12 37.57 23.44 -30.27
C GLY A 12 37.35 21.95 -30.52
N PHE A 13 36.18 21.45 -30.11
CA PHE A 13 35.76 20.06 -30.33
C PHE A 13 35.69 19.73 -31.83
N SER A 14 36.17 18.54 -32.19
CA SER A 14 36.02 17.99 -33.54
C SER A 14 34.57 17.55 -33.79
N LEU A 15 34.10 17.67 -35.05
CA LEU A 15 32.78 17.14 -35.46
C LEU A 15 32.64 15.65 -35.15
N VAL A 16 33.73 14.90 -35.28
CA VAL A 16 33.76 13.46 -34.98
C VAL A 16 33.59 13.19 -33.49
N GLU A 17 34.18 14.02 -32.63
CA GLU A 17 34.05 13.88 -31.17
C GLU A 17 32.61 14.15 -30.72
N MET A 18 31.93 15.13 -31.34
CA MET A 18 30.51 15.39 -31.07
C MET A 18 29.61 14.22 -31.52
N LEU A 19 29.93 13.56 -32.63
CA LEU A 19 29.21 12.37 -33.09
C LEU A 19 29.34 11.22 -32.08
N VAL A 20 30.55 10.96 -31.58
CA VAL A 20 30.79 9.92 -30.57
C VAL A 20 30.01 10.21 -29.28
N VAL A 21 29.97 11.46 -28.83
CA VAL A 21 29.20 11.87 -27.63
C VAL A 21 27.70 11.64 -27.82
N ILE A 22 27.13 11.98 -28.98
CA ILE A 22 25.71 11.75 -29.26
C ILE A 22 25.39 10.25 -29.23
N VAL A 23 26.26 9.41 -29.81
CA VAL A 23 26.06 7.94 -29.80
C VAL A 23 26.05 7.40 -28.37
N ILE A 24 27.02 7.80 -27.53
CA ILE A 24 27.06 7.37 -26.12
C ILE A 24 25.83 7.86 -25.36
N PHE A 25 25.40 9.11 -25.59
CA PHE A 25 24.22 9.68 -24.95
C PHE A 25 22.94 8.92 -25.31
N LEU A 26 22.76 8.56 -26.59
CA LEU A 26 21.60 7.78 -27.03
C LEU A 26 21.59 6.37 -26.43
N ILE A 27 22.75 5.72 -26.30
CA ILE A 27 22.86 4.40 -25.66
C ILE A 27 22.44 4.50 -24.19
N ILE A 28 22.99 5.46 -23.44
CA ILE A 28 22.65 5.66 -22.02
C ILE A 28 21.16 5.98 -21.87
N THR A 29 20.62 6.89 -22.68
CA THR A 29 19.21 7.28 -22.65
C THR A 29 18.31 6.10 -22.98
N GLY A 30 18.68 5.28 -23.97
CA GLY A 30 17.94 4.07 -24.35
C GLY A 30 17.83 3.08 -23.20
N ILE A 31 18.92 2.84 -22.45
CA ILE A 31 18.92 1.96 -21.28
C ILE A 31 18.00 2.52 -20.18
N ILE A 32 18.02 3.83 -19.93
CA ILE A 32 17.18 4.47 -18.90
C ILE A 32 15.69 4.35 -19.27
N VAL A 33 15.33 4.70 -20.51
CA VAL A 33 13.93 4.66 -20.98
C VAL A 33 13.40 3.23 -20.98
N ALA A 34 14.23 2.24 -21.36
CA ALA A 34 13.85 0.83 -21.30
C ALA A 34 13.53 0.35 -19.87
N ASN A 35 14.18 0.92 -18.84
CA ASN A 35 13.96 0.54 -17.43
C ASN A 35 12.87 1.38 -16.72
N TYR A 36 12.45 2.51 -17.29
CA TYR A 36 11.48 3.43 -16.68
C TYR A 36 10.14 2.79 -16.27
N PRO A 37 9.52 1.89 -17.06
CA PRO A 37 8.25 1.27 -16.67
C PRO A 37 8.34 0.51 -15.34
N GLN A 38 9.45 -0.17 -15.09
CA GLN A 38 9.66 -0.96 -13.88
C GLN A 38 9.68 -0.10 -12.62
N PHE A 39 10.33 1.06 -12.68
CA PHE A 39 10.38 2.01 -11.58
C PHE A 39 9.00 2.62 -11.29
N LYS A 40 8.25 2.93 -12.34
CA LYS A 40 6.88 3.45 -12.22
C LYS A 40 5.97 2.45 -11.52
N ASP A 41 6.05 1.16 -11.87
CA ASP A 41 5.20 0.13 -11.27
C ASP A 41 5.56 -0.15 -9.81
N GLN A 42 6.85 -0.12 -9.46
CA GLN A 42 7.30 -0.23 -8.07
C GLN A 42 6.79 0.95 -7.22
N SER A 43 6.89 2.16 -7.76
CA SER A 43 6.41 3.37 -7.07
C SER A 43 4.90 3.33 -6.89
N ALA A 44 4.14 2.90 -7.90
CA ALA A 44 2.70 2.75 -7.81
C ALA A 44 2.28 1.71 -6.77
N LEU A 45 2.94 0.55 -6.73
CA LEU A 45 2.67 -0.49 -5.73
C LEU A 45 2.97 -0.02 -4.30
N GLU A 46 4.06 0.72 -4.11
CA GLU A 46 4.41 1.32 -2.82
C GLU A 46 3.35 2.31 -2.34
N LEU A 47 2.89 3.19 -3.22
CA LEU A 47 1.83 4.15 -2.90
C LEU A 47 0.53 3.44 -2.49
N MET A 48 0.14 2.39 -3.21
CA MET A 48 -1.07 1.61 -2.87
C MET A 48 -0.94 0.88 -1.52
N ALA A 49 0.23 0.30 -1.23
CA ALA A 49 0.48 -0.34 0.07
C ALA A 49 0.39 0.67 1.22
N GLN A 50 0.95 1.86 1.02
CA GLN A 50 0.91 2.94 2.01
C GLN A 50 -0.49 3.49 2.20
N GLU A 51 -1.24 3.69 1.11
CA GLU A 51 -2.64 4.15 1.17
C GLU A 51 -3.52 3.17 1.95
N MET A 52 -3.39 1.86 1.69
CA MET A 52 -4.08 0.83 2.46
C MET A 52 -3.73 0.89 3.95
N ALA A 53 -2.44 1.00 4.29
CA ALA A 53 -1.99 1.11 5.68
C ALA A 53 -2.52 2.37 6.37
N VAL A 54 -2.60 3.50 5.66
CA VAL A 54 -3.17 4.75 6.16
C VAL A 54 -4.67 4.62 6.40
N ASN A 55 -5.40 3.93 5.52
CA ASN A 55 -6.84 3.70 5.71
C ASN A 55 -7.12 2.84 6.93
N ILE A 56 -6.34 1.77 7.15
CA ILE A 56 -6.45 0.93 8.36
C ILE A 56 -6.12 1.76 9.61
N ARG A 57 -5.06 2.57 9.56
CA ARG A 57 -4.70 3.47 10.67
C ARG A 57 -5.79 4.51 10.93
N THR A 58 -6.44 5.00 9.89
CA THR A 58 -7.55 5.95 10.01
C THR A 58 -8.74 5.28 10.70
N ALA A 59 -9.07 4.04 10.34
CA ALA A 59 -10.07 3.25 11.07
C ALA A 59 -9.70 3.07 12.55
N GLN A 60 -8.42 2.80 12.86
CA GLN A 60 -7.93 2.73 14.23
C GLN A 60 -8.10 4.04 15.01
N VAL A 61 -7.71 5.18 14.44
CA VAL A 61 -7.85 6.48 15.11
C VAL A 61 -9.32 6.86 15.31
N LEU A 62 -10.17 6.63 14.32
CA LEU A 62 -11.61 6.93 14.42
C LEU A 62 -12.31 5.98 15.40
N GLY A 63 -11.91 4.71 15.39
CA GLY A 63 -12.38 3.65 16.27
C GLY A 63 -11.98 3.82 17.73
N THR A 64 -10.85 4.49 18.02
CA THR A 64 -10.33 4.70 19.39
C THR A 64 -10.55 6.09 19.97
N GLY A 65 -10.61 7.13 19.13
CA GLY A 65 -10.74 8.54 19.57
C GLY A 65 -12.09 8.84 20.23
N THR A 66 -12.48 10.08 20.51
CA THR A 66 -13.90 10.41 20.77
C THR A 66 -14.33 11.55 19.86
N ARG A 67 -15.55 11.50 19.34
CA ARG A 67 -16.11 12.64 18.58
C ARG A 67 -16.92 13.47 19.55
N VAL A 68 -16.48 14.71 19.76
CA VAL A 68 -17.22 15.70 20.55
C VAL A 68 -18.61 15.84 19.95
N GLY A 69 -19.65 15.62 20.75
CA GLY A 69 -21.07 15.68 20.32
C GLY A 69 -21.73 14.34 19.96
N SER A 70 -21.01 13.22 20.02
CA SER A 70 -21.64 11.88 19.94
C SER A 70 -22.11 11.43 21.32
N SER A 71 -23.37 11.67 21.66
CA SER A 71 -24.05 11.12 22.84
C SER A 71 -24.90 9.90 22.44
N GLY A 72 -24.88 8.84 23.26
CA GLY A 72 -25.69 7.63 23.05
C GLY A 72 -24.98 6.45 22.33
N PRO A 73 -25.72 5.43 21.85
CA PRO A 73 -25.18 4.21 21.24
C PRO A 73 -24.21 4.46 20.07
N ALA A 74 -24.38 5.59 19.37
CA ALA A 74 -23.52 6.07 18.29
C ALA A 74 -22.07 6.34 18.71
N ALA A 75 -21.82 6.62 19.99
CA ALA A 75 -20.48 6.91 20.52
C ALA A 75 -19.60 5.67 20.71
N ALA A 76 -20.19 4.47 20.62
CA ALA A 76 -19.54 3.19 20.87
C ALA A 76 -19.61 2.24 19.66
N ARG A 77 -19.82 2.79 18.46
CA ARG A 77 -19.70 2.07 17.20
C ARG A 77 -18.24 1.72 16.92
N SER A 78 -18.01 0.53 16.38
CA SER A 78 -16.71 0.13 15.84
C SER A 78 -16.47 0.82 14.50
N TYR A 79 -15.20 1.10 14.21
CA TYR A 79 -14.76 1.46 12.87
C TYR A 79 -13.90 0.32 12.35
N GLY A 80 -14.09 -0.05 11.08
CA GLY A 80 -13.37 -1.17 10.52
C GLY A 80 -13.13 -1.08 9.03
N VAL A 81 -12.31 -2.02 8.58
CA VAL A 81 -12.03 -2.25 7.16
C VAL A 81 -12.38 -3.69 6.85
N HIS A 82 -13.17 -3.86 5.80
CA HIS A 82 -13.64 -5.12 5.27
C HIS A 82 -12.86 -5.47 4.00
N PHE A 83 -12.36 -6.69 3.96
CA PHE A 83 -11.71 -7.30 2.81
C PHE A 83 -12.43 -8.59 2.44
N ASN A 84 -12.49 -8.86 1.14
CA ASN A 84 -13.04 -10.10 0.61
C ASN A 84 -12.03 -10.69 -0.37
N SER A 85 -11.60 -11.94 -0.16
CA SER A 85 -10.66 -12.60 -1.06
C SER A 85 -11.18 -12.80 -2.48
N ASP A 86 -12.51 -12.89 -2.65
CA ASP A 86 -13.15 -13.00 -3.97
C ASP A 86 -13.08 -11.66 -4.72
N ASN A 87 -12.91 -10.56 -3.99
CA ASN A 87 -12.81 -9.23 -4.53
C ASN A 87 -11.43 -8.61 -4.31
N THR A 88 -10.49 -9.03 -5.15
CA THR A 88 -9.07 -8.68 -5.03
C THR A 88 -8.76 -7.22 -5.31
N ASN A 89 -9.69 -6.47 -5.92
CA ASN A 89 -9.42 -5.12 -6.41
C ASN A 89 -10.01 -4.02 -5.51
N LYS A 90 -10.68 -4.36 -4.40
CA LYS A 90 -11.31 -3.37 -3.55
C LYS A 90 -11.36 -3.77 -2.08
N PHE A 91 -11.52 -2.77 -1.23
CA PHE A 91 -11.79 -2.94 0.20
C PHE A 91 -12.69 -1.80 0.69
N ILE A 92 -13.44 -2.06 1.75
CA ILE A 92 -14.50 -1.16 2.21
C ILE A 92 -14.17 -0.69 3.63
N SER A 93 -14.24 0.61 3.87
CA SER A 93 -14.22 1.18 5.21
C SER A 93 -15.65 1.36 5.70
N PHE A 94 -15.95 0.89 6.89
CA PHE A 94 -17.30 0.88 7.43
C PHE A 94 -17.36 1.30 8.90
N ILE A 95 -18.56 1.68 9.34
CA ILE A 95 -18.91 1.92 10.73
C ILE A 95 -19.92 0.86 11.13
N GLY A 96 -19.53 0.05 12.13
CA GLY A 96 -20.39 -0.97 12.71
C GLY A 96 -21.63 -0.35 13.34
N SER A 97 -22.78 -0.90 13.00
CA SER A 97 -24.08 -0.61 13.57
C SER A 97 -24.20 -1.21 14.98
N ASN A 98 -23.67 -2.42 15.13
CA ASN A 98 -23.65 -3.21 16.35
C ASN A 98 -22.27 -3.18 17.00
N LYS A 99 -22.24 -3.07 18.33
CA LYS A 99 -21.00 -2.90 19.08
C LYS A 99 -20.20 -4.20 19.21
N GLU A 100 -20.85 -5.35 19.08
CA GLU A 100 -20.31 -6.64 19.49
C GLU A 100 -19.91 -7.55 18.33
N ASP A 101 -20.50 -7.37 17.14
CA ASP A 101 -20.33 -8.30 16.03
C ASP A 101 -18.98 -8.11 15.31
N GLY A 102 -18.49 -6.87 15.23
CA GLY A 102 -17.13 -6.55 14.75
C GLY A 102 -16.80 -7.08 13.34
N THR A 103 -17.83 -7.49 12.62
CA THR A 103 -17.93 -7.93 11.23
C THR A 103 -18.62 -6.83 10.44
N PHE A 104 -18.56 -6.92 9.11
CA PHE A 104 -19.34 -6.08 8.22
C PHE A 104 -20.68 -6.76 7.86
N ASP A 105 -21.81 -6.11 8.18
CA ASP A 105 -23.16 -6.61 7.87
C ASP A 105 -24.02 -5.61 7.06
N GLU A 106 -25.21 -6.03 6.60
CA GLU A 106 -26.12 -5.18 5.81
C GLU A 106 -26.65 -3.95 6.59
N GLY A 107 -26.52 -3.93 7.91
CA GLY A 107 -26.89 -2.81 8.78
C GLY A 107 -25.81 -1.74 8.91
N ASP A 108 -24.59 -2.03 8.44
CA ASP A 108 -23.43 -1.17 8.63
C ASP A 108 -23.37 0.00 7.65
N LYS A 109 -22.83 1.11 8.15
CA LYS A 109 -22.66 2.31 7.32
C LYS A 109 -21.32 2.23 6.60
N ILE A 110 -21.38 2.09 5.28
CA ILE A 110 -20.20 2.27 4.41
C ILE A 110 -19.74 3.72 4.50
N VAL A 111 -18.46 3.91 4.86
CA VAL A 111 -17.79 5.21 4.88
C VAL A 111 -17.26 5.51 3.49
N GLU A 112 -16.49 4.57 2.95
CA GLU A 112 -15.79 4.72 1.68
C GLU A 112 -15.44 3.35 1.11
N GLU A 113 -15.48 3.23 -0.22
CA GLU A 113 -15.02 2.06 -0.96
C GLU A 113 -13.75 2.45 -1.74
N TYR A 114 -12.67 1.71 -1.50
CA TYR A 114 -11.38 1.95 -2.14
C TYR A 114 -11.15 0.90 -3.22
N THR A 115 -10.86 1.35 -4.45
CA THR A 115 -10.53 0.46 -5.57
C THR A 115 -9.04 0.56 -5.91
N LEU A 116 -8.35 -0.57 -5.93
CA LEU A 116 -6.94 -0.70 -6.32
C LEU A 116 -6.80 -0.69 -7.85
N GLN A 117 -6.42 0.47 -8.41
CA GLN A 117 -6.34 0.68 -9.88
C GLN A 117 -5.05 0.17 -10.56
N GLY A 118 -4.27 -0.69 -9.90
CA GLY A 118 -3.03 -1.24 -10.49
C GLY A 118 -2.37 -2.36 -9.69
N ALA A 119 -2.98 -2.79 -8.60
CA ALA A 119 -2.61 -3.95 -7.84
C ALA A 119 -3.85 -4.79 -7.55
N ASP A 120 -3.64 -6.07 -7.27
CA ASP A 120 -4.63 -6.98 -6.71
C ASP A 120 -4.14 -7.49 -5.36
N ILE A 121 -5.07 -7.68 -4.45
CA ILE A 121 -4.87 -8.50 -3.26
C ILE A 121 -4.82 -9.96 -3.72
N THR A 122 -3.74 -10.65 -3.38
CA THR A 122 -3.48 -12.02 -3.85
C THR A 122 -3.74 -13.05 -2.78
N ASN A 123 -3.24 -12.79 -1.58
CA ASN A 123 -3.23 -13.74 -0.49
C ASN A 123 -3.37 -13.02 0.85
N PHE A 124 -3.94 -13.71 1.82
CA PHE A 124 -4.00 -13.33 3.22
C PHE A 124 -3.30 -14.41 4.02
N TYR A 125 -2.41 -14.02 4.92
CA TYR A 125 -1.69 -14.95 5.79
C TYR A 125 -1.97 -14.62 7.24
N ASP A 126 -2.19 -15.63 8.06
CA ASP A 126 -2.13 -15.48 9.51
C ASP A 126 -0.68 -15.53 10.02
N GLN A 127 -0.50 -15.62 11.34
CA GLN A 127 0.82 -15.78 11.93
C GLN A 127 1.45 -17.15 11.67
N SER A 128 0.64 -18.18 11.39
CA SER A 128 1.07 -19.53 11.04
C SER A 128 1.69 -19.56 9.63
N GLY A 129 1.33 -18.59 8.79
CA GLY A 129 1.78 -18.50 7.40
C GLY A 129 0.88 -19.26 6.44
N ASP A 130 -0.29 -19.71 6.90
CA ASP A 130 -1.26 -20.40 6.05
C ASP A 130 -2.03 -19.40 5.20
N ASP A 131 -2.25 -19.75 3.93
CA ASP A 131 -3.07 -18.97 3.03
C ASP A 131 -4.55 -19.07 3.45
N LEU A 132 -5.12 -17.92 3.80
CA LEU A 132 -6.51 -17.77 4.17
C LEU A 132 -7.34 -17.19 3.03
N THR A 133 -8.52 -17.76 2.83
CA THR A 133 -9.53 -17.28 1.88
C THR A 133 -10.85 -17.01 2.60
N GLY A 134 -11.59 -16.03 2.11
CA GLY A 134 -12.90 -15.63 2.63
C GLY A 134 -12.95 -14.14 2.94
N VAL A 135 -13.75 -13.81 3.94
CA VAL A 135 -13.98 -12.45 4.40
C VAL A 135 -13.08 -12.14 5.60
N PHE A 136 -12.48 -10.95 5.60
CA PHE A 136 -11.68 -10.44 6.70
C PHE A 136 -12.20 -9.10 7.16
N ASP A 137 -12.56 -9.00 8.43
CA ASP A 137 -13.01 -7.77 9.06
C ASP A 137 -12.01 -7.37 10.14
N ILE A 138 -11.43 -6.19 9.97
CA ILE A 138 -10.52 -5.59 10.95
C ILE A 138 -11.25 -4.43 11.59
N THR A 139 -11.64 -4.57 12.86
CA THR A 139 -12.38 -3.54 13.59
C THR A 139 -11.62 -3.01 14.80
N TYR A 140 -11.83 -1.73 15.08
CA TYR A 140 -11.27 -1.03 16.23
C TYR A 140 -12.40 -0.42 17.04
N ARG A 141 -12.30 -0.55 18.36
CA ARG A 141 -13.35 -0.11 19.27
C ARG A 141 -12.79 0.44 20.56
N ARG A 142 -13.28 1.62 20.94
CA ARG A 142 -13.03 2.27 22.22
C ARG A 142 -13.37 1.37 23.41
N PRO A 143 -12.62 1.48 24.52
CA PRO A 143 -11.43 2.31 24.70
C PRO A 143 -10.13 1.65 24.19
N ASN A 144 -10.21 0.45 23.62
CA ASN A 144 -9.05 -0.38 23.33
C ASN A 144 -8.49 -0.08 21.93
N PRO A 145 -7.19 0.20 21.78
CA PRO A 145 -6.56 0.41 20.47
C PRO A 145 -6.22 -0.88 19.73
N GLU A 146 -6.52 -2.02 20.34
CA GLU A 146 -6.32 -3.34 19.78
C GLU A 146 -7.24 -3.56 18.57
N ALA A 147 -6.66 -4.16 17.53
CA ALA A 147 -7.39 -4.60 16.36
C ALA A 147 -8.09 -5.91 16.69
N ARG A 148 -9.40 -5.96 16.44
CA ARG A 148 -10.13 -7.23 16.39
C ARG A 148 -10.15 -7.68 14.94
N ILE A 149 -9.53 -8.82 14.66
CA ILE A 149 -9.39 -9.35 13.30
C ILE A 149 -10.20 -10.63 13.20
N LEU A 150 -11.25 -10.59 12.40
CA LEU A 150 -12.12 -11.72 12.14
C LEU A 150 -11.89 -12.26 10.72
N HIS A 151 -11.83 -13.57 10.59
CA HIS A 151 -11.86 -14.35 9.36
C HIS A 151 -13.15 -15.17 9.35
N ASN A 152 -14.01 -14.96 8.36
CA ASN A 152 -15.33 -15.61 8.25
C ASN A 152 -16.12 -15.56 9.59
N ASN A 153 -16.24 -14.38 10.18
CA ASN A 153 -16.93 -14.11 11.45
C ASN A 153 -16.32 -14.78 12.69
N SER A 154 -15.12 -15.37 12.60
CA SER A 154 -14.38 -15.98 13.70
C SER A 154 -13.03 -15.30 13.90
N ASN A 155 -12.47 -15.28 15.11
CA ASN A 155 -11.13 -14.71 15.28
C ASN A 155 -10.10 -15.48 14.44
N ILE A 156 -9.13 -14.74 13.87
CA ILE A 156 -7.99 -15.38 13.21
C ILE A 156 -7.18 -16.22 14.20
N THR A 157 -6.43 -17.18 13.68
CA THR A 157 -5.43 -17.91 14.47
C THR A 157 -4.17 -17.05 14.60
N GLY A 158 -3.79 -16.72 15.83
CA GLY A 158 -2.59 -15.93 16.14
C GLY A 158 -2.82 -14.42 16.21
N ASP A 159 -1.71 -13.68 16.21
CA ASP A 159 -1.69 -12.27 16.64
C ASP A 159 -1.59 -11.28 15.47
N SER A 160 -1.58 -11.76 14.21
CA SER A 160 -1.46 -10.88 13.05
C SER A 160 -2.08 -11.43 11.77
N LEU A 161 -2.60 -10.53 10.95
CA LEU A 161 -3.01 -10.77 9.57
C LEU A 161 -2.05 -10.03 8.63
N THR A 162 -1.54 -10.72 7.62
CA THR A 162 -0.70 -10.17 6.57
C THR A 162 -1.44 -10.21 5.23
N ILE A 163 -1.63 -9.05 4.62
CA ILE A 163 -2.28 -8.90 3.32
C ILE A 163 -1.20 -8.74 2.25
N LYS A 164 -1.19 -9.60 1.24
CA LYS A 164 -0.23 -9.54 0.13
C LYS A 164 -0.89 -8.93 -1.10
N ILE A 165 -0.33 -7.82 -1.58
CA ILE A 165 -0.75 -7.17 -2.82
C ILE A 165 0.30 -7.36 -3.91
N LYS A 166 -0.13 -7.57 -5.16
CA LYS A 166 0.72 -7.77 -6.33
C LYS A 166 0.34 -6.80 -7.45
N SER A 167 1.33 -6.30 -8.19
CA SER A 167 1.08 -5.40 -9.33
C SER A 167 0.40 -6.11 -10.50
N LYS A 168 -0.64 -5.47 -11.07
CA LYS A 168 -1.35 -5.93 -12.28
C LYS A 168 -0.53 -5.76 -13.56
N ARG A 169 0.41 -4.82 -13.58
CA ARG A 169 1.07 -4.31 -14.80
C ARG A 169 2.26 -5.15 -15.28
N GLY A 170 2.45 -6.34 -14.71
CA GLY A 170 3.51 -7.26 -15.07
C GLY A 170 4.74 -7.12 -14.16
N GLY A 171 5.31 -8.27 -13.80
CA GLY A 171 6.40 -8.39 -12.85
C GLY A 171 5.97 -9.07 -11.56
N ASP A 172 6.84 -9.91 -11.01
CA ASP A 172 6.57 -10.67 -9.79
C ASP A 172 6.86 -9.84 -8.53
N ARG A 173 6.34 -8.61 -8.51
CA ARG A 173 6.53 -7.67 -7.40
C ARG A 173 5.30 -7.64 -6.51
N CYS A 174 5.50 -7.91 -5.23
CA CYS A 174 4.48 -7.81 -4.20
C CYS A 174 4.90 -6.88 -3.07
N LYS A 175 3.91 -6.40 -2.33
CA LYS A 175 4.09 -5.78 -1.02
C LYS A 175 3.20 -6.50 -0.03
N GLN A 176 3.61 -6.49 1.23
CA GLN A 176 2.86 -7.09 2.31
C GLN A 176 2.52 -6.02 3.33
N ILE A 177 1.27 -6.03 3.80
CA ILE A 177 0.79 -5.17 4.87
C ILE A 177 0.48 -6.08 6.05
N ARG A 178 1.24 -5.98 7.14
CA ARG A 178 1.00 -6.75 8.36
C ARG A 178 0.26 -5.89 9.38
N ILE A 179 -0.81 -6.45 9.92
CA ILE A 179 -1.70 -5.85 10.90
C ILE A 179 -1.69 -6.78 12.10
N SER A 180 -1.29 -6.26 13.26
CA SER A 180 -1.21 -7.03 14.50
C SER A 180 -2.39 -6.70 15.40
N ILE A 181 -2.84 -7.64 16.23
CA ILE A 181 -3.95 -7.45 17.18
C ILE A 181 -3.65 -6.34 18.19
N ASN A 182 -2.38 -6.06 18.48
CA ASN A 182 -1.97 -4.93 19.33
C ASN A 182 -2.10 -3.55 18.63
N GLY A 183 -2.61 -3.50 17.40
CA GLY A 183 -2.81 -2.28 16.63
C GLY A 183 -1.57 -1.81 15.85
N GLN A 184 -0.49 -2.58 15.79
CA GLN A 184 0.65 -2.27 14.93
C GLN A 184 0.33 -2.54 13.45
N ILE A 185 0.66 -1.59 12.59
CA ILE A 185 0.47 -1.67 11.14
C ILE A 185 1.83 -1.42 10.48
N ALA A 186 2.34 -2.41 9.75
CA ALA A 186 3.62 -2.36 9.09
C ALA A 186 3.49 -2.68 7.59
N VAL A 187 4.14 -1.85 6.76
CA VAL A 187 4.29 -2.13 5.33
C VAL A 187 5.66 -2.80 5.14
N ILE A 188 5.65 -4.06 4.74
CA ILE A 188 6.85 -4.88 4.56
C ILE A 188 7.21 -4.86 3.07
N PRO A 189 8.46 -4.49 2.71
CA PRO A 189 8.91 -4.58 1.34
C PRO A 189 9.00 -6.05 0.90
N GLY A 190 8.14 -6.45 -0.04
CA GLY A 190 8.34 -7.68 -0.80
C GLY A 190 9.25 -7.39 -1.98
N PHE A 191 10.42 -8.03 -2.05
CA PHE A 191 11.29 -7.88 -3.22
C PHE A 191 10.90 -8.83 -4.36
N GLN A 192 10.28 -9.99 -4.05
CA GLN A 192 9.72 -10.94 -5.03
C GLN A 192 8.51 -11.69 -4.45
N CYS A 193 7.53 -12.03 -5.30
CA CYS A 193 6.39 -12.87 -4.92
C CYS A 193 6.77 -14.35 -4.96
N GLN A 194 7.86 -14.78 -4.32
CA GLN A 194 8.08 -16.22 -4.23
C GLN A 194 6.99 -16.88 -3.38
N GLN A 195 6.57 -18.04 -3.90
CA GLN A 195 5.44 -18.87 -3.51
C GLN A 195 5.54 -19.34 -2.07
#